data_AF-A0A3B0ZBK8-F1
#
_entry.id   AF-A0A3B0ZBK8-F1
#
_cell.length_a   1.000
_cell.length_b   1.000
_cell.length_c   1.000
_cell.angle_alpha   90.00
_cell.angle_beta   90.00
_cell.angle_gamma   90.00
#
_symmetry.space_group_name_H-M   'P 1'
#
loop_
_entity.id
_entity.type
_entity.pdbx_description
1 polymer ?
#
loop_
_entity_poly.entity_id
_entity_poly.type
_entity_poly.pdbx_seq_one_letter_code
_entity_poly.pdbx_strand_id
1 'polypeptide(L)'
;MSLNFTSIALSIVVIVPKEAMEQHIAASPQVVCNELVSNIMQYEQQNQLGYYPALDFYIQNNVFEADLIDAVNNIAWVVTGMVRNEVKIKLRPAFSNIKFETIQPIAYTMPAVRPADPDKAEKLTEHFSLSTVKLNLIASLIQKVVDKQAAQSFAANIAHRWLKDSFDDVNITSTTVVG
;
A
#
# COMPACT_ATOMS: atom_id res chain seq x y z
N MET A 1 -7.31 30.56 -25.59
CA MET A 1 -7.11 30.36 -24.14
C MET A 1 -6.64 28.92 -23.97
N SER A 2 -5.35 28.67 -23.74
CA SER A 2 -4.79 27.31 -23.69
C SER A 2 -5.09 26.65 -22.35
N LEU A 3 -5.64 25.44 -22.38
CA LEU A 3 -5.77 24.56 -21.23
C LEU A 3 -4.39 23.95 -20.96
N ASN A 4 -3.81 24.23 -19.79
CA ASN A 4 -2.56 23.60 -19.36
C ASN A 4 -2.89 22.35 -18.55
N PHE A 5 -2.29 21.24 -18.93
CA PHE A 5 -2.34 19.98 -18.19
C PHE A 5 -1.06 19.85 -17.38
N THR A 6 -1.21 19.74 -16.06
CA THR A 6 -0.08 19.50 -15.15
C THR A 6 -0.18 18.06 -14.66
N SER A 7 0.81 17.24 -14.99
CA SER A 7 0.91 15.87 -14.49
C SER A 7 1.63 15.86 -13.14
N ILE A 8 1.13 15.08 -12.19
CA ILE A 8 1.64 14.99 -10.83
C ILE A 8 1.77 13.51 -10.47
N ALA A 9 2.96 13.12 -10.05
CA ALA A 9 3.21 11.84 -9.42
C ALA A 9 2.77 11.93 -7.95
N LEU A 10 1.92 11.00 -7.52
CA LEU A 10 1.38 10.87 -6.18
C LEU A 10 1.75 9.49 -5.63
N SER A 11 2.38 9.46 -4.46
CA SER A 11 2.57 8.25 -3.66
C SER A 11 1.62 8.27 -2.48
N ILE A 12 0.79 7.23 -2.36
CA ILE A 12 -0.28 7.13 -1.37
C ILE A 12 -0.13 5.79 -0.66
N VAL A 13 -0.33 5.79 0.66
CA VAL A 13 -0.52 4.60 1.47
C VAL A 13 -1.96 4.62 1.96
N VAL A 14 -2.67 3.50 1.82
CA VAL A 14 -4.04 3.35 2.31
C VAL A 14 -4.17 2.10 3.16
N ILE A 15 -5.05 2.14 4.14
CA ILE A 15 -5.46 0.97 4.93
C ILE A 15 -6.87 0.57 4.50
N VAL A 16 -7.00 -0.64 3.96
CA VAL A 16 -8.31 -1.16 3.53
C VAL A 16 -9.16 -1.53 4.74
N PRO A 17 -10.43 -1.08 4.81
CA PRO A 17 -11.32 -1.41 5.91
C PRO A 17 -11.51 -2.92 6.07
N LYS A 18 -11.53 -3.37 7.32
CA LYS A 18 -11.63 -4.80 7.64
C LYS A 18 -12.90 -5.42 7.06
N GLU A 19 -14.03 -4.73 7.15
CA GLU A 19 -15.33 -5.20 6.65
C GLU A 19 -15.29 -5.40 5.13
N ALA A 20 -14.56 -4.53 4.41
CA ALA A 20 -14.40 -4.66 2.97
C ALA A 20 -13.57 -5.89 2.61
N MET A 21 -12.53 -6.20 3.39
CA MET A 21 -11.71 -7.40 3.21
C MET A 21 -12.52 -8.68 3.49
N GLU A 22 -13.28 -8.72 4.58
CA GLU A 22 -14.08 -9.89 4.98
C GLU A 22 -15.17 -10.25 3.96
N GLN A 23 -15.67 -9.28 3.18
CA GLN A 23 -16.66 -9.51 2.13
C GLN A 23 -16.11 -10.22 0.89
N HIS A 24 -14.80 -10.15 0.66
CA HIS A 24 -14.17 -10.58 -0.59
C HIS A 24 -13.13 -11.68 -0.43
N ILE A 25 -12.76 -12.04 0.80
CA ILE A 25 -11.70 -13.01 1.09
C ILE A 25 -12.28 -14.19 1.87
N ALA A 26 -12.06 -15.40 1.38
CA ALA A 26 -12.52 -16.63 2.02
C ALA A 26 -11.68 -17.03 3.26
N ALA A 27 -10.38 -16.74 3.23
CA ALA A 27 -9.47 -16.96 4.35
C ALA A 27 -9.42 -15.74 5.28
N SER A 28 -9.31 -15.94 6.59
CA SER A 28 -9.16 -14.82 7.53
C SER A 28 -7.80 -14.13 7.32
N PRO A 29 -7.76 -12.84 6.91
CA PRO A 29 -6.50 -12.13 6.69
C PRO A 29 -5.62 -12.07 7.94
N GLN A 30 -6.25 -12.00 9.12
CA GLN A 30 -5.54 -11.99 10.40
C GLN A 30 -4.85 -13.32 10.68
N VAL A 31 -5.49 -14.45 10.37
CA VAL A 31 -4.91 -15.79 10.59
C VAL A 31 -3.68 -15.97 9.70
N VAL A 32 -3.81 -15.62 8.41
CA VAL A 32 -2.70 -15.66 7.45
C VAL A 32 -1.54 -14.77 7.90
N CYS A 33 -1.83 -13.55 8.37
CA CYS A 33 -0.81 -12.62 8.85
C CYS A 33 -0.08 -13.16 10.09
N ASN A 34 -0.82 -13.69 11.08
CA ASN A 34 -0.23 -14.26 12.29
C ASN A 34 0.70 -15.44 11.95
N GLU A 35 0.29 -16.28 11.01
CA GLU A 35 1.08 -17.42 10.55
C GLU A 35 2.34 -16.99 9.81
N LEU A 36 2.25 -15.97 8.94
CA LEU A 36 3.41 -15.33 8.30
C LEU A 36 4.43 -14.83 9.33
N VAL A 37 3.97 -14.03 10.30
CA VAL A 37 4.84 -13.42 11.32
C VAL A 37 5.49 -14.51 12.18
N SER A 38 4.76 -15.56 12.56
CA SER A 38 5.31 -16.67 13.33
C SER A 38 6.46 -17.37 12.58
N ASN A 39 6.27 -17.69 11.30
CA ASN A 39 7.30 -18.31 10.46
C ASN A 39 8.50 -17.39 10.26
N ILE A 40 8.27 -16.09 10.02
CA ILE A 40 9.33 -15.07 9.90
C ILE A 40 10.16 -14.98 11.19
N MET A 41 9.51 -14.88 12.35
CA MET A 41 10.21 -14.79 13.63
C MET A 41 11.01 -16.06 13.93
N GLN A 42 10.48 -17.23 13.60
CA GLN A 42 11.20 -18.50 13.76
C GLN A 42 12.42 -18.57 12.83
N TYR A 43 12.26 -18.18 11.57
CA TYR A 43 13.36 -18.13 10.60
C TYR A 43 14.46 -17.16 11.05
N GLU A 44 14.10 -15.98 11.55
CA GLU A 44 15.07 -15.03 12.08
C GLU A 44 15.82 -15.56 13.30
N GLN A 45 15.13 -16.24 14.21
CA GLN A 45 15.78 -16.84 15.37
C GLN A 45 16.82 -17.90 14.97
N GLN A 46 16.55 -18.65 13.90
CA GLN A 46 17.44 -19.69 13.39
C GLN A 46 18.62 -19.13 12.58
N ASN A 47 18.40 -18.07 11.81
CA ASN A 47 19.38 -17.53 10.85
C ASN A 47 20.09 -16.25 11.33
N GLN A 48 19.63 -15.67 12.44
CA GLN A 48 20.21 -14.48 13.09
C GLN A 48 20.37 -13.28 12.14
N LEU A 49 19.39 -13.01 11.27
CA LEU A 49 19.47 -11.81 10.44
C LEU A 49 19.25 -10.61 11.36
N GLY A 50 20.18 -9.65 11.33
CA GLY A 50 20.13 -8.45 12.18
C GLY A 50 18.99 -7.47 11.82
N TYR A 51 18.08 -7.88 10.94
CA TYR A 51 16.98 -7.12 10.36
C TYR A 51 15.91 -8.09 9.85
N TYR A 52 14.71 -7.60 9.56
CA TYR A 52 13.66 -8.38 8.91
C TYR A 52 13.58 -8.00 7.41
N PRO A 53 13.88 -8.92 6.48
CA PRO A 53 13.64 -8.73 5.05
C PRO A 53 12.18 -8.44 4.65
N ALA A 54 12.00 -8.05 3.38
CA ALA A 54 10.67 -7.98 2.75
C ALA A 54 10.10 -9.39 2.51
N LEU A 55 8.78 -9.51 2.36
CA LEU A 55 8.10 -10.79 2.19
C LEU A 55 8.67 -11.66 1.06
N ASP A 56 9.05 -11.07 -0.07
CA ASP A 56 9.62 -11.79 -1.22
C ASP A 56 10.88 -12.59 -0.87
N PHE A 57 11.71 -12.09 0.05
CA PHE A 57 12.90 -12.80 0.49
C PHE A 57 12.53 -14.12 1.15
N TYR A 58 11.54 -14.11 2.05
CA TYR A 58 11.10 -15.32 2.75
C TYR A 58 10.41 -16.31 1.81
N ILE A 59 9.65 -15.82 0.82
CA ILE A 59 9.07 -16.65 -0.25
C ILE A 59 10.18 -17.33 -1.07
N GLN A 60 11.19 -16.58 -1.50
CA GLN A 60 12.31 -17.11 -2.29
C GLN A 60 13.17 -18.12 -1.52
N ASN A 61 13.21 -18.03 -0.19
CA ASN A 61 13.94 -18.95 0.68
C ASN A 61 13.07 -20.12 1.20
N ASN A 62 11.86 -20.31 0.65
CA ASN A 62 10.92 -21.39 1.02
C ASN A 62 10.63 -21.43 2.53
N VAL A 63 10.48 -20.27 3.16
CA VAL A 63 10.18 -20.16 4.60
C VAL A 63 8.72 -20.52 4.92
N PHE A 64 7.85 -20.48 3.91
CA PHE A 64 6.42 -20.72 4.06
C PHE A 64 5.98 -21.96 3.28
N GLU A 65 4.93 -22.61 3.78
CA GLU A 65 4.22 -23.65 3.03
C GLU A 65 3.49 -23.07 1.81
N ALA A 66 3.26 -23.91 0.79
CA ALA A 66 2.64 -23.49 -0.46
C ALA A 66 1.23 -22.89 -0.26
N ASP A 67 0.42 -23.53 0.59
CA ASP A 67 -0.95 -23.08 0.88
C ASP A 67 -0.98 -21.68 1.52
N LEU A 68 0.00 -21.36 2.37
CA LEU A 68 0.14 -20.04 2.97
C LEU A 68 0.51 -18.99 1.92
N ILE A 69 1.45 -19.31 1.01
CA ILE A 69 1.84 -18.42 -0.09
C ILE A 69 0.64 -18.15 -1.02
N ASP A 70 -0.13 -19.18 -1.34
CA ASP A 70 -1.33 -19.04 -2.18
C ASP A 70 -2.39 -18.16 -1.52
N ALA A 71 -2.61 -18.33 -0.22
CA ALA A 71 -3.52 -17.46 0.54
C ALA A 71 -3.06 -15.99 0.53
N VAL A 72 -1.76 -15.75 0.75
CA VAL A 72 -1.17 -14.41 0.72
C VAL A 72 -1.29 -13.75 -0.66
N ASN A 73 -0.97 -14.48 -1.72
CA ASN A 73 -1.09 -14.00 -3.09
C ASN A 73 -2.53 -13.67 -3.46
N ASN A 74 -3.48 -14.51 -3.03
CA ASN A 74 -4.91 -14.28 -3.25
C ASN A 74 -5.37 -12.99 -2.53
N ILE A 75 -5.06 -12.86 -1.25
CA ILE A 75 -5.40 -11.67 -0.46
C ILE A 75 -4.77 -10.42 -1.09
N ALA A 76 -3.48 -10.46 -1.41
CA ALA A 76 -2.79 -9.35 -2.06
C ALA A 76 -3.46 -8.95 -3.38
N TRP A 77 -3.85 -9.91 -4.21
CA TRP A 77 -4.55 -9.67 -5.46
C TRP A 77 -5.92 -9.02 -5.25
N VAL A 78 -6.73 -9.54 -4.32
CA VAL A 78 -8.05 -8.98 -3.98
C VAL A 78 -7.90 -7.54 -3.47
N VAL A 79 -7.07 -7.32 -2.46
CA VAL A 79 -6.90 -6.01 -1.82
C VAL A 79 -6.37 -4.98 -2.80
N THR A 80 -5.35 -5.31 -3.61
CA THR A 80 -4.82 -4.37 -4.61
C THR A 80 -5.83 -4.07 -5.72
N GLY A 81 -6.66 -5.05 -6.09
CA GLY A 81 -7.79 -4.85 -7.01
C GLY A 81 -8.85 -3.90 -6.47
N MET A 82 -9.23 -4.07 -5.20
CA MET A 82 -10.18 -3.20 -4.51
C MET A 82 -9.66 -1.76 -4.43
N VAL A 83 -8.42 -1.58 -3.95
CA VAL A 83 -7.78 -0.26 -3.85
C VAL A 83 -7.72 0.42 -5.22
N ARG A 84 -7.30 -0.30 -6.26
CA ARG A 84 -7.24 0.23 -7.62
C ARG A 84 -8.60 0.74 -8.08
N ASN A 85 -9.65 -0.06 -7.90
CA ASN A 85 -10.98 0.30 -8.34
C ASN A 85 -11.53 1.51 -7.58
N GLU A 86 -11.41 1.49 -6.26
CA GLU A 86 -11.91 2.55 -5.39
C GLU A 86 -11.19 3.88 -5.65
N VAL A 87 -9.85 3.87 -5.69
CA VAL A 87 -9.06 5.07 -6.01
C VAL A 87 -9.43 5.61 -7.39
N LYS A 88 -9.59 4.74 -8.39
CA LYS A 88 -9.99 5.17 -9.74
C LYS A 88 -11.36 5.84 -9.74
N ILE A 89 -12.34 5.27 -9.04
CA ILE A 89 -13.70 5.83 -8.95
C ILE A 89 -13.69 7.18 -8.24
N LYS A 90 -13.01 7.27 -7.08
CA LYS A 90 -13.01 8.45 -6.22
C LYS A 90 -12.19 9.61 -6.76
N LEU A 91 -11.08 9.34 -7.44
CA LEU A 91 -10.21 10.40 -7.96
C LEU A 91 -10.62 10.89 -9.35
N ARG A 92 -11.42 10.12 -10.11
CA ARG A 92 -11.86 10.50 -11.46
C ARG A 92 -12.56 11.87 -11.55
N PRO A 93 -13.40 12.31 -10.58
CA PRO A 93 -13.99 13.65 -10.63
C PRO A 93 -12.97 14.78 -10.45
N ALA A 94 -11.83 14.49 -9.82
CA ALA A 94 -10.83 15.50 -9.46
C ALA A 94 -9.66 15.60 -10.46
N PHE A 95 -9.36 14.51 -11.15
CA PHE A 95 -8.24 14.42 -12.09
C PHE A 95 -8.73 14.02 -13.48
N SER A 96 -8.21 14.69 -14.51
CA SER A 96 -8.56 14.43 -15.91
C SER A 96 -8.05 13.09 -16.43
N ASN A 97 -6.93 12.63 -15.89
CA ASN A 97 -6.35 11.33 -16.18
C ASN A 97 -5.69 10.76 -14.92
N ILE A 98 -5.72 9.45 -14.77
CA ILE A 98 -5.10 8.71 -13.66
C ILE A 98 -4.42 7.47 -14.25
N LYS A 99 -3.10 7.38 -14.09
CA LYS A 99 -2.29 6.23 -14.50
C LYS A 99 -1.64 5.65 -13.26
N PHE A 100 -1.96 4.40 -12.91
CA PHE A 100 -1.28 3.68 -11.85
C PHE A 100 0.08 3.19 -12.35
N GLU A 101 1.14 3.50 -11.61
CA GLU A 101 2.49 3.00 -11.87
C GLU A 101 2.72 1.71 -11.09
N THR A 102 2.48 1.73 -9.78
CA THR A 102 2.60 0.56 -8.91
C THR A 102 1.46 0.53 -7.90
N ILE A 103 1.04 -0.67 -7.52
CA ILE A 103 0.10 -0.92 -6.43
C ILE A 103 0.57 -2.22 -5.79
N GLN A 104 0.96 -2.17 -4.52
CA GLN A 104 1.46 -3.34 -3.80
C GLN A 104 1.17 -3.24 -2.30
N PRO A 105 0.92 -4.37 -1.61
CA PRO A 105 0.87 -4.39 -0.15
C PRO A 105 2.23 -3.96 0.45
N ILE A 106 2.20 -3.32 1.62
CA ILE A 106 3.42 -2.91 2.34
C ILE A 106 4.25 -4.11 2.80
N ALA A 107 3.63 -5.28 3.00
CA ALA A 107 4.31 -6.54 3.30
C ALA A 107 5.48 -6.88 2.35
N TYR A 108 5.41 -6.46 1.08
CA TYR A 108 6.46 -6.65 0.08
C TYR A 108 7.60 -5.60 0.15
N THR A 109 7.57 -4.74 1.15
CA THR A 109 8.64 -3.77 1.44
C THR A 109 9.37 -4.15 2.73
N MET A 110 10.56 -3.61 2.93
CA MET A 110 11.35 -3.92 4.12
C MET A 110 10.71 -3.25 5.36
N PRO A 111 10.39 -4.02 6.42
CA PRO A 111 9.92 -3.45 7.68
C PRO A 111 10.99 -2.60 8.35
N ALA A 112 10.57 -1.50 8.97
CA ALA A 112 11.42 -0.66 9.81
C ALA A 112 11.54 -1.21 11.25
N VAL A 113 11.57 -2.54 11.41
CA VAL A 113 11.60 -3.23 12.70
C VAL A 113 12.96 -3.88 12.91
N ARG A 114 13.52 -3.74 14.11
CA ARG A 114 14.77 -4.40 14.50
C ARG A 114 14.50 -5.61 15.39
N PRO A 115 15.33 -6.66 15.33
CA PRO A 115 15.18 -7.84 16.19
C PRO A 115 15.20 -7.55 17.71
N ALA A 116 15.83 -6.44 18.10
CA ALA A 116 15.94 -5.98 19.48
C ALA A 116 14.74 -5.12 19.95
N ASP A 117 13.80 -4.79 19.07
CA ASP A 117 12.64 -3.99 19.46
C ASP A 117 11.74 -4.80 20.42
N PRO A 118 11.29 -4.21 21.54
CA PRO A 118 10.46 -4.91 22.53
C PRO A 118 9.11 -5.34 21.93
N ASP A 119 8.53 -4.50 21.06
CA ASP A 119 7.21 -4.72 20.45
C ASP A 119 7.32 -5.26 19.02
N LYS A 120 8.42 -5.95 18.68
CA LYS A 120 8.68 -6.42 17.32
C LYS A 120 7.55 -7.25 16.74
N ALA A 121 6.92 -8.11 17.54
CA ALA A 121 5.85 -8.98 17.06
C ALA A 121 4.62 -8.18 16.60
N GLU A 122 4.23 -7.16 17.36
CA GLU A 122 3.13 -6.27 17.01
C GLU A 122 3.46 -5.47 15.75
N LYS A 123 4.64 -4.83 15.70
CA LYS A 123 5.07 -4.06 14.53
C LYS A 123 5.21 -4.89 13.26
N LEU A 124 5.64 -6.15 13.37
CA LEU A 124 5.71 -7.07 12.23
C LEU A 124 4.30 -7.47 11.79
N THR A 125 3.38 -7.71 12.72
CA THR A 125 1.98 -8.00 12.40
C THR A 125 1.32 -6.83 11.69
N GLU A 126 1.58 -5.60 12.12
CA GLU A 126 1.12 -4.40 11.42
C GLU A 126 1.74 -4.29 10.01
N HIS A 127 3.05 -4.48 9.88
CA HIS A 127 3.75 -4.34 8.59
C HIS A 127 3.37 -5.43 7.57
N PHE A 128 3.26 -6.68 8.03
CA PHE A 128 2.85 -7.82 7.21
C PHE A 128 1.32 -7.96 7.15
N SER A 129 0.57 -7.01 7.68
CA SER A 129 -0.86 -6.91 7.41
C SER A 129 -1.06 -6.68 5.91
N LEU A 130 -1.85 -7.55 5.28
CA LEU A 130 -2.13 -7.44 3.85
C LEU A 130 -3.21 -6.37 3.56
N SER A 131 -3.69 -5.67 4.59
CA SER A 131 -4.67 -4.56 4.49
C SER A 131 -4.03 -3.25 4.05
N THR A 132 -2.73 -3.06 4.29
CA THR A 132 -2.06 -1.80 3.99
C THR A 132 -1.41 -1.85 2.60
N VAL A 133 -1.83 -0.94 1.72
CA VAL A 133 -1.38 -0.89 0.32
C VAL A 133 -0.72 0.43 0.00
N LYS A 134 0.46 0.36 -0.60
CA LYS A 134 1.13 1.51 -1.21
C LYS A 134 0.84 1.54 -2.70
N LEU A 135 0.45 2.71 -3.19
CA LEU A 135 0.24 2.96 -4.60
C LEU A 135 1.01 4.20 -5.06
N ASN A 136 1.57 4.11 -6.26
CA ASN A 136 2.13 5.24 -6.99
C ASN A 136 1.30 5.45 -8.25
N LEU A 137 0.90 6.69 -8.49
CA LEU A 137 0.11 7.04 -9.65
C LEU A 137 0.53 8.39 -10.22
N ILE A 138 0.33 8.57 -11.51
CA ILE A 138 0.43 9.86 -12.19
C ILE A 138 -1.00 10.35 -12.44
N ALA A 139 -1.31 11.52 -11.92
CA ALA A 139 -2.60 12.17 -12.11
C ALA A 139 -2.43 13.50 -12.85
N SER A 140 -3.30 13.79 -13.81
CA SER A 140 -3.27 15.03 -14.58
C SER A 140 -4.35 16.00 -14.12
N LEU A 141 -3.94 17.20 -13.72
CA LEU A 141 -4.82 18.29 -13.35
C LEU A 141 -4.99 19.26 -14.52
N ILE A 142 -6.20 19.78 -14.66
CA ILE A 142 -6.50 20.90 -15.55
C ILE A 142 -6.41 22.16 -14.69
N GLN A 143 -5.35 22.95 -14.86
CA GLN A 143 -5.13 24.15 -14.06
C GLN A 143 -4.86 25.38 -14.92
N LYS A 144 -5.33 26.54 -14.44
CA LYS A 144 -4.83 27.86 -14.86
C LYS A 144 -3.55 28.27 -14.09
N VAL A 145 -3.22 27.56 -13.01
CA VAL A 145 -2.16 27.92 -12.06
C VAL A 145 -0.78 27.46 -12.58
N VAL A 146 0.20 28.37 -12.53
CA VAL A 146 1.56 28.19 -13.08
C VAL A 146 2.55 27.69 -12.01
N ASP A 147 2.22 27.84 -10.73
CA ASP A 147 3.11 27.45 -9.63
C ASP A 147 3.07 25.94 -9.34
N LYS A 148 4.23 25.29 -9.47
CA LYS A 148 4.43 23.86 -9.25
C LYS A 148 4.20 23.45 -7.80
N GLN A 149 4.57 24.29 -6.83
CA GLN A 149 4.44 23.95 -5.42
C GLN A 149 2.97 23.99 -4.99
N ALA A 150 2.25 25.03 -5.40
CA ALA A 150 0.80 25.11 -5.22
C ALA A 150 0.07 23.91 -5.87
N ALA A 151 0.48 23.48 -7.06
CA ALA A 151 -0.10 22.33 -7.74
C ALA A 151 0.10 21.01 -6.96
N GLN A 152 1.29 20.79 -6.38
CA GLN A 152 1.58 19.61 -5.55
C GLN A 152 0.70 19.56 -4.31
N SER A 153 0.68 20.63 -3.50
CA SER A 153 -0.13 20.68 -2.27
C SER A 153 -1.62 20.56 -2.58
N PHE A 154 -2.08 21.18 -3.66
CA PHE A 154 -3.47 21.05 -4.11
C PHE A 154 -3.83 19.60 -4.47
N ALA A 155 -2.96 18.91 -5.22
CA ALA A 155 -3.18 17.51 -5.59
C ALA A 155 -3.21 16.59 -4.37
N ALA A 156 -2.29 16.79 -3.41
CA ALA A 156 -2.26 16.04 -2.15
C ALA A 156 -3.58 16.20 -1.38
N ASN A 157 -4.00 17.45 -1.15
CA ASN A 157 -5.20 17.77 -0.38
C ASN A 157 -6.47 17.23 -1.04
N ILE A 158 -6.57 17.34 -2.37
CA ILE A 158 -7.69 16.78 -3.11
C ILE A 158 -7.68 15.26 -3.02
N ALA A 159 -6.54 14.60 -3.29
CA ALA A 159 -6.47 13.15 -3.25
C ALA A 159 -6.89 12.62 -1.86
N HIS A 160 -6.34 13.21 -0.79
CA HIS A 160 -6.73 12.88 0.58
C HIS A 160 -8.23 13.09 0.80
N ARG A 161 -8.78 14.26 0.44
CA ARG A 161 -10.20 14.59 0.62
C ARG A 161 -11.15 13.60 -0.06
N TRP A 162 -10.81 13.11 -1.25
CA TRP A 162 -11.66 12.19 -2.00
C TRP A 162 -11.56 10.74 -1.53
N LEU A 163 -10.45 10.37 -0.88
CA LEU A 163 -10.17 8.99 -0.46
C LEU A 163 -10.45 8.72 1.02
N LYS A 164 -10.34 9.73 1.89
CA LYS A 164 -10.42 9.58 3.35
C LYS A 164 -11.66 8.86 3.89
N ASP A 165 -12.78 8.91 3.18
CA ASP A 165 -14.04 8.29 3.63
C ASP A 165 -14.23 6.86 3.06
N SER A 166 -13.24 6.34 2.32
CA SER A 166 -13.28 5.03 1.64
C SER A 166 -12.25 4.04 2.19
N PHE A 167 -11.33 4.50 3.03
CA PHE A 167 -10.26 3.73 3.65
C PHE A 167 -10.22 4.08 5.15
N ASP A 168 -9.71 3.17 5.96
CA ASP A 168 -9.55 3.42 7.40
C ASP A 168 -8.50 4.50 7.66
N ASP A 169 -7.47 4.54 6.81
CA ASP A 169 -6.47 5.61 6.78
C ASP A 169 -5.97 5.87 5.37
N VAL A 170 -5.57 7.12 5.11
CA VAL A 170 -5.01 7.59 3.84
C VAL A 170 -3.86 8.54 4.12
N ASN A 171 -2.65 8.12 3.75
CA ASN A 171 -1.45 8.92 3.91
C ASN A 171 -0.80 9.24 2.55
N ILE A 172 -0.70 10.54 2.23
CA ILE A 172 0.02 11.01 1.04
C ILE A 172 1.50 11.14 1.39
N THR A 173 2.32 10.21 0.89
CA THR A 173 3.75 10.11 1.24
C THR A 173 4.67 10.92 0.34
N SER A 174 4.25 11.23 -0.89
CA SER A 174 5.03 12.06 -1.82
C SER A 174 4.13 12.67 -2.89
N THR A 175 4.45 13.89 -3.31
CA THR A 175 3.81 14.59 -4.43
C THR A 175 4.82 15.37 -5.25
N THR A 176 4.95 15.08 -6.54
CA THR A 176 5.94 15.73 -7.42
C THR A 176 5.32 16.07 -8.78
N VAL A 177 5.62 17.24 -9.33
CA VAL A 177 5.19 17.59 -10.70
C VAL A 177 6.04 16.81 -11.69
N VAL A 178 5.38 16.12 -12.63
CA VAL A 178 6.03 15.44 -13.75
C VAL A 178 6.20 16.47 -14.86
N GLY A 179 7.46 16.72 -15.24
CA GLY A 179 7.85 17.67 -16.28
C GLY A 179 7.79 17.08 -17.68
#